data_AF-A0A0G9MV22-F1
#
_entry.id   AF-A0A0G9MV22-F1
#
_cell.length_a   1.000
_cell.length_b   1.000
_cell.length_c   1.000
_cell.angle_alpha   90.00
_cell.angle_beta   90.00
_cell.angle_gamma   90.00
#
_symmetry.space_group_name_H-M   'P 1'
#
loop_
_entity.id
_entity.type
_entity.pdbx_description
1 polymer ?
#
loop_
_entity_poly.entity_id
_entity_poly.type
_entity_poly.pdbx_seq_one_letter_code
_entity_poly.pdbx_strand_id
1 'polypeptide(L)'
;MSTAKTLVIWIGGLALLAATLVDTFAVIGRHVGLPLHGSIELMQAIVLVSGSVGLVVATWDLSHARVRIVVERLSPPARRVADLFSDLLTLAFVLALLAGSVWIMADLWDGYEQSELVGVPWLALRLIANVCLLACAVLLALRLLRRNEREGGGGA
;
A
#
# COMPACT_ATOMS: atom_id res chain seq x y z
N MET A 1 -2.53 16.41 13.44
CA MET A 1 -2.14 15.10 12.86
C MET A 1 -1.46 14.30 13.96
N SER A 2 -1.72 13.00 14.09
CA SER A 2 -1.03 12.18 15.10
C SER A 2 0.45 12.02 14.72
N THR A 3 1.33 11.99 15.71
CA THR A 3 2.79 11.86 15.52
C THR A 3 3.14 10.61 14.71
N ALA A 4 2.41 9.52 14.94
CA ALA A 4 2.56 8.26 14.19
C ALA A 4 2.29 8.43 12.69
N LYS A 5 1.23 9.16 12.31
CA LYS A 5 0.92 9.39 10.89
C LYS A 5 1.99 10.23 10.20
N THR A 6 2.49 11.26 10.89
CA THR A 6 3.57 12.11 10.37
C THR A 6 4.83 11.30 10.12
N LEU A 7 5.22 10.42 11.05
CA LEU A 7 6.36 9.52 10.88
C LEU A 7 6.20 8.61 9.66
N VAL A 8 5.02 7.99 9.51
CA VAL A 8 4.73 7.11 8.36
C VAL A 8 4.84 7.88 7.04
N ILE A 9 4.31 9.10 6.96
CA ILE A 9 4.43 9.95 5.76
C ILE A 9 5.89 10.26 5.44
N TRP A 10 6.70 10.60 6.45
CA TRP A 10 8.12 10.89 6.24
C TRP A 10 8.89 9.67 5.74
N ILE A 11 8.62 8.48 6.27
CA ILE A 11 9.25 7.24 5.81
C ILE A 11 8.92 6.99 4.32
N GLY A 12 7.65 7.08 3.95
CA GLY A 12 7.22 6.89 2.57
C GLY A 12 7.77 7.97 1.62
N GLY A 13 7.72 9.24 2.05
CA GLY A 13 8.24 10.36 1.26
C GLY A 13 9.75 10.31 1.05
N LEU A 14 10.51 9.94 2.09
CA LEU A 14 11.97 9.79 1.98
C LEU A 14 12.33 8.60 1.09
N ALA A 15 11.59 7.49 1.18
CA ALA A 15 11.74 6.36 0.26
C ALA A 15 11.46 6.79 -1.19
N LEU A 16 10.40 7.58 -1.44
CA LEU A 16 10.11 8.08 -2.78
C LEU A 16 11.23 8.97 -3.34
N LEU A 17 11.77 9.89 -2.52
CA LEU A 17 12.91 10.72 -2.91
C LEU A 17 14.15 9.88 -3.21
N ALA A 18 14.42 8.85 -2.39
CA ALA A 18 15.51 7.91 -2.64
C ALA A 18 15.32 7.16 -3.96
N ALA A 19 14.09 6.71 -4.28
CA ALA A 19 13.79 6.07 -5.56
C ALA A 19 14.05 7.02 -6.74
N THR A 20 13.63 8.30 -6.63
CA THR A 20 13.92 9.30 -7.67
C THR A 20 15.41 9.52 -7.86
N LEU A 21 16.19 9.61 -6.77
CA LEU A 21 17.64 9.77 -6.85
C LEU A 21 18.32 8.56 -7.50
N VAL A 22 17.97 7.34 -7.06
CA VAL A 22 18.55 6.10 -7.62
C VAL A 22 18.26 5.99 -9.11
N ASP A 23 17.03 6.26 -9.54
CA ASP A 23 16.67 6.20 -10.96
C ASP A 23 17.39 7.29 -11.78
N THR A 24 17.49 8.50 -11.22
CA THR A 24 18.24 9.60 -11.86
C THR A 24 19.70 9.22 -12.06
N PHE A 25 20.37 8.70 -11.02
CA PHE A 25 21.76 8.26 -11.11
C PHE A 25 21.93 7.06 -12.04
N ALA A 26 20.97 6.13 -12.08
CA ALA A 26 21.01 5.00 -13.01
C ALA A 26 20.90 5.48 -14.47
N VAL A 27 20.05 6.46 -14.77
CA VAL A 27 19.92 7.06 -16.11
C VAL A 27 21.19 7.79 -16.50
N ILE A 28 21.72 8.67 -15.63
CA ILE A 28 22.97 9.40 -15.88
C ILE A 28 24.12 8.42 -16.09
N GLY A 29 24.25 7.43 -15.19
CA GLY A 29 25.26 6.38 -15.23
C GLY A 29 25.31 5.65 -16.57
N ARG A 30 24.13 5.33 -17.15
CA ARG A 30 24.04 4.73 -18.50
C ARG A 30 24.59 5.64 -19.60
N HIS A 31 24.43 6.95 -19.48
CA HIS A 31 24.89 7.91 -20.50
C HIS A 31 26.39 8.25 -20.36
N VAL A 32 26.94 8.19 -19.14
CA VAL A 32 28.37 8.49 -18.88
C VAL A 32 29.28 7.25 -18.89
N GLY A 33 28.74 6.08 -19.24
CA GLY A 33 29.50 4.82 -19.32
C GLY A 33 29.78 4.15 -17.97
N LEU A 34 29.13 4.60 -16.88
CA LEU A 34 29.22 4.03 -15.54
C LEU A 34 27.83 3.50 -15.11
N PRO A 35 27.33 2.39 -15.70
CA PRO A 35 26.02 1.86 -15.36
C PRO A 35 25.98 1.38 -13.90
N LEU A 36 24.92 1.78 -13.20
CA LEU A 36 24.70 1.42 -11.80
C LEU A 36 24.10 0.01 -11.74
N HIS A 37 24.96 -1.00 -11.63
CA HIS A 37 24.54 -2.40 -11.52
C HIS A 37 23.73 -2.62 -10.22
N GLY A 38 22.68 -3.43 -10.29
CA GLY A 38 21.76 -3.64 -9.16
C GLY A 38 20.73 -2.52 -8.95
N SER A 39 20.69 -1.49 -9.80
CA SER A 39 19.71 -0.41 -9.69
C SER A 39 18.27 -0.90 -9.73
N ILE A 40 17.98 -1.96 -10.49
CA ILE A 40 16.63 -2.53 -10.61
C ILE A 40 16.18 -3.16 -9.29
N GLU A 41 17.02 -3.97 -8.66
CA GLU A 41 16.73 -4.62 -7.38
C GLU A 41 16.53 -3.58 -6.27
N LEU A 42 17.40 -2.56 -6.24
CA LEU A 42 17.29 -1.46 -5.29
C LEU A 42 16.01 -0.64 -5.50
N MET A 43 15.65 -0.36 -6.76
CA MET A 43 14.42 0.35 -7.09
C MET A 43 13.18 -0.45 -6.68
N GLN A 44 13.16 -1.76 -6.92
CA GLN A 44 12.05 -2.62 -6.50
C GLN A 44 11.86 -2.56 -4.98
N ALA A 45 12.95 -2.64 -4.20
CA ALA A 45 12.89 -2.55 -2.75
C ALA A 45 12.36 -1.20 -2.26
N ILE A 46 12.92 -0.09 -2.77
CA ILE A 46 12.56 1.27 -2.34
C ILE A 46 11.13 1.62 -2.76
N VAL A 47 10.73 1.29 -3.99
CA VAL A 47 9.38 1.53 -4.50
C VAL A 47 8.36 0.68 -3.74
N LEU A 48 8.69 -0.55 -3.38
CA LEU A 48 7.82 -1.37 -2.53
C LEU A 48 7.57 -0.69 -1.18
N VAL A 49 8.62 -0.23 -0.49
CA VAL A 49 8.47 0.49 0.78
C VAL A 49 7.64 1.77 0.61
N SER A 50 8.00 2.61 -0.37
CA SER A 50 7.29 3.87 -0.65
C SER A 50 5.82 3.62 -0.99
N GLY A 51 5.54 2.66 -1.88
CA GLY A 51 4.20 2.33 -2.34
C GLY A 51 3.35 1.72 -1.24
N SER A 52 3.89 0.78 -0.47
CA SER A 52 3.18 0.17 0.67
C SER A 52 2.82 1.20 1.74
N VAL A 53 3.74 2.11 2.08
CA VAL A 53 3.47 3.20 3.01
C VAL A 53 2.42 4.17 2.46
N GLY A 54 2.55 4.56 1.18
CA GLY A 54 1.58 5.42 0.50
C GLY A 54 0.18 4.81 0.50
N LEU A 55 0.07 3.50 0.28
CA LEU A 55 -1.19 2.77 0.33
C LEU A 55 -1.83 2.85 1.72
N VAL A 56 -1.06 2.57 2.79
CA VAL A 56 -1.56 2.67 4.18
C VAL A 56 -2.04 4.08 4.51
N VAL A 57 -1.28 5.11 4.13
CA VAL A 57 -1.67 6.52 4.36
C VAL A 57 -2.93 6.88 3.56
N ALA A 58 -3.02 6.48 2.30
CA ALA A 58 -4.19 6.73 1.46
C ALA A 58 -5.44 6.02 1.99
N THR A 59 -5.28 4.79 2.50
CA THR A 59 -6.35 4.04 3.17
C THR A 59 -6.78 4.73 4.47
N TRP A 60 -5.83 5.26 5.24
CA TRP A 60 -6.10 6.03 6.45
C TRP A 60 -6.92 7.30 6.16
N ASP A 61 -6.55 8.01 5.08
CA ASP A 61 -7.14 9.31 4.72
C ASP A 61 -8.39 9.21 3.86
N LEU A 62 -8.94 8.01 3.67
CA LEU A 62 -10.14 7.80 2.87
C LEU A 62 -10.01 8.37 1.44
N SER A 63 -8.77 8.43 0.97
CA SER A 63 -8.41 9.04 -0.30
C SER A 63 -8.43 8.03 -1.46
N HIS A 64 -9.03 6.85 -1.24
CA HIS A 64 -9.39 5.94 -2.33
C HIS A 64 -10.14 6.76 -3.38
N ALA A 65 -9.68 6.67 -4.63
CA ALA A 65 -10.12 7.51 -5.73
C ALA A 65 -11.64 7.46 -5.89
N ARG A 66 -12.34 8.44 -5.30
CA ARG A 66 -13.77 8.64 -5.52
C ARG A 66 -13.94 9.49 -6.76
N VAL A 67 -14.56 8.92 -7.78
CA VAL A 67 -15.00 9.68 -8.95
C VAL A 67 -16.17 10.56 -8.53
N ARG A 68 -15.85 11.71 -7.95
CA ARG A 68 -16.83 12.67 -7.40
C ARG A 68 -17.89 13.04 -8.42
N ILE A 69 -17.53 13.13 -9.71
CA ILE A 69 -18.45 13.41 -10.82
C ILE A 69 -19.61 12.39 -10.90
N VAL A 70 -19.36 11.12 -10.58
CA VAL A 70 -20.38 10.06 -10.59
C VAL A 70 -21.12 10.02 -9.26
N VAL A 71 -20.39 10.14 -8.14
CA VAL A 71 -20.94 10.01 -6.79
C VAL A 71 -21.84 11.21 -6.42
N GLU A 72 -21.54 12.40 -6.91
CA GLU A 72 -22.34 13.62 -6.69
C GLU A 72 -23.66 13.61 -7.47
N ARG A 73 -23.83 12.72 -8.47
CA ARG A 73 -25.08 12.53 -9.21
C ARG A 73 -26.05 11.54 -8.55
N LEU A 74 -25.60 10.81 -7.53
CA LEU A 74 -26.41 9.82 -6.83
C LEU A 74 -27.26 10.47 -5.74
N SER A 75 -28.48 9.94 -5.54
CA SER A 75 -29.31 10.32 -4.40
C SER A 75 -28.62 9.93 -3.07
N PRO A 76 -28.92 10.62 -1.94
CA PRO A 76 -28.31 10.32 -0.64
C PRO A 76 -28.33 8.84 -0.22
N PRO A 77 -29.41 8.05 -0.42
CA PRO A 77 -29.40 6.62 -0.09
C PRO A 77 -28.54 5.80 -1.06
N ALA A 78 -28.61 6.09 -2.36
CA ALA A 78 -27.82 5.36 -3.36
C ALA A 78 -26.31 5.58 -3.17
N ARG A 79 -25.91 6.80 -2.78
CA ARG A 79 -24.52 7.12 -2.41
C ARG A 79 -24.03 6.30 -1.23
N ARG A 80 -24.85 6.12 -0.19
CA ARG A 80 -24.48 5.29 0.97
C ARG A 80 -24.26 3.83 0.56
N VAL A 81 -25.13 3.26 -0.26
CA VAL A 81 -24.99 1.89 -0.74
C VAL A 81 -23.73 1.75 -1.60
N ALA A 82 -23.47 2.69 -2.51
CA ALA A 82 -22.27 2.68 -3.34
C ALA A 82 -20.98 2.79 -2.50
N ASP A 83 -20.94 3.68 -1.51
CA ASP A 83 -19.79 3.79 -0.59
C ASP A 83 -19.59 2.49 0.21
N LEU A 84 -20.66 1.83 0.65
CA LEU A 84 -20.58 0.54 1.37
C LEU A 84 -20.03 -0.57 0.46
N PHE A 85 -20.56 -0.68 -0.75
CA PHE A 85 -20.12 -1.67 -1.71
C PHE A 85 -18.65 -1.46 -2.12
N SER A 86 -18.24 -0.20 -2.32
CA SER A 86 -16.84 0.16 -2.61
C SER A 86 -15.91 -0.23 -1.46
N ASP A 87 -16.30 0.03 -0.21
CA ASP A 87 -15.50 -0.32 0.96
C ASP A 87 -15.38 -1.85 1.12
N LEU A 88 -16.48 -2.59 0.92
CA LEU A 88 -16.50 -4.05 0.97
C LEU A 88 -15.64 -4.67 -0.13
N LEU A 89 -15.77 -4.19 -1.37
CA LEU A 89 -14.99 -4.69 -2.50
C LEU A 89 -13.50 -4.41 -2.32
N THR A 90 -13.15 -3.22 -1.79
CA THR A 90 -11.76 -2.86 -1.48
C THR A 90 -11.21 -3.75 -0.37
N LEU A 91 -11.99 -4.02 0.69
CA LEU A 91 -11.57 -4.94 1.76
C LEU A 91 -11.36 -6.36 1.22
N ALA A 92 -12.31 -6.87 0.43
CA ALA A 92 -12.20 -8.20 -0.17
C ALA A 92 -10.96 -8.31 -1.08
N PHE A 93 -10.68 -7.27 -1.88
CA PHE A 93 -9.50 -7.20 -2.72
C PHE A 93 -8.20 -7.21 -1.90
N VAL A 94 -8.10 -6.38 -0.85
CA VAL A 94 -6.92 -6.34 0.03
C VAL A 94 -6.72 -7.66 0.76
N LEU A 95 -7.79 -8.31 1.23
CA LEU A 95 -7.71 -9.63 1.86
C LEU A 95 -7.26 -10.71 0.90
N ALA A 96 -7.74 -10.70 -0.36
CA ALA A 96 -7.29 -11.63 -1.39
C ALA A 96 -5.79 -11.45 -1.70
N LEU A 97 -5.33 -10.20 -1.82
CA LEU A 97 -3.90 -9.90 -2.00
C LEU A 97 -3.06 -10.36 -0.80
N LEU A 98 -3.53 -10.11 0.42
CA LEU A 98 -2.84 -10.54 1.64
C LEU A 98 -2.76 -12.06 1.71
N ALA A 99 -3.86 -12.76 1.44
CA ALA A 99 -3.89 -14.23 1.45
C ALA A 99 -2.93 -14.81 0.41
N GLY A 100 -2.95 -14.28 -0.82
CA GLY A 100 -2.02 -14.70 -1.87
C GLY A 100 -0.56 -14.38 -1.53
N SER A 101 -0.27 -13.20 -0.97
CA SER A 101 1.09 -12.82 -0.61
C SER A 101 1.64 -13.63 0.56
N VAL A 102 0.82 -13.93 1.57
CA VAL A 102 1.18 -14.83 2.68
C VAL A 102 1.37 -16.26 2.19
N TRP A 103 0.52 -16.74 1.27
CA TRP A 103 0.69 -18.06 0.66
C TRP A 103 2.05 -18.18 -0.04
N ILE A 104 2.37 -17.22 -0.91
CA ILE A 104 3.66 -17.19 -1.61
C ILE A 104 4.82 -17.11 -0.61
N MET A 105 4.69 -16.28 0.42
CA MET A 105 5.72 -16.16 1.44
C MET A 105 5.94 -17.48 2.21
N ALA A 106 4.88 -18.25 2.48
CA ALA A 106 4.97 -19.54 3.14
C ALA A 106 5.62 -20.61 2.25
N ASP A 107 5.25 -20.63 0.96
CA ASP A 107 5.80 -21.56 -0.03
C ASP A 107 7.31 -21.36 -0.25
N LEU A 108 7.75 -20.09 -0.19
CA LEU A 108 9.15 -19.69 -0.43
C LEU A 108 9.92 -19.41 0.87
N TRP A 109 9.41 -19.82 2.04
CA TRP A 109 10.02 -19.50 3.33
C TRP A 109 11.40 -20.15 3.53
N ASP A 110 11.57 -21.39 3.05
CA ASP A 110 12.83 -22.14 3.15
C ASP A 110 13.77 -21.88 1.95
N GLY A 111 13.29 -21.15 0.94
CA GLY A 111 14.12 -20.66 -0.15
C GLY A 111 14.94 -19.48 0.35
N TYR A 112 16.26 -19.63 0.46
CA TYR A 112 17.18 -18.51 0.73
C TYR A 112 17.23 -17.55 -0.49
N GLU A 113 16.10 -16.91 -0.81
CA GLU A 113 15.96 -15.97 -1.93
C GLU A 113 16.61 -14.63 -1.57
N GLN A 114 17.83 -14.42 -2.07
CA GLN A 114 18.51 -13.13 -2.06
C GLN A 114 18.56 -12.56 -3.48
N SER A 115 18.62 -11.23 -3.59
CA SER A 115 18.81 -10.59 -4.88
C SER A 115 20.24 -10.85 -5.39
N GLU A 116 20.39 -11.19 -6.67
CA GLU A 116 21.62 -11.71 -7.27
C GLU A 116 22.78 -10.72 -7.23
N LEU A 117 22.49 -9.42 -7.29
CA LEU A 117 23.50 -8.36 -7.38
C LEU A 117 23.70 -7.59 -6.07
N VAL A 118 22.61 -7.29 -5.36
CA VAL A 118 22.62 -6.43 -4.16
C VAL A 118 22.47 -7.22 -2.86
N GLY A 119 22.08 -8.50 -2.93
CA GLY A 119 21.87 -9.35 -1.75
C GLY A 119 20.66 -8.95 -0.90
N VAL A 120 19.67 -8.27 -1.49
CA VAL A 120 18.46 -7.86 -0.76
C VAL A 120 17.64 -9.10 -0.41
N PRO A 121 17.28 -9.31 0.87
CA PRO A 121 16.45 -10.45 1.25
C PRO A 121 15.00 -10.21 0.83
N TRP A 122 14.53 -10.95 -0.18
CA TRP A 122 13.16 -10.82 -0.70
C TRP A 122 12.11 -11.12 0.36
N LEU A 123 12.43 -11.99 1.32
CA LEU A 123 11.58 -12.32 2.46
C LEU A 123 11.27 -11.09 3.33
N ALA A 124 12.25 -10.21 3.56
CA ALA A 124 12.03 -8.98 4.33
C ALA A 124 11.09 -8.02 3.60
N LEU A 125 11.21 -7.92 2.28
CA LEU A 125 10.31 -7.11 1.45
C LEU A 125 8.89 -7.66 1.45
N ARG A 126 8.72 -8.99 1.35
CA ARG A 126 7.40 -9.64 1.46
C ARG A 126 6.77 -9.41 2.84
N LEU A 127 7.56 -9.47 3.91
CA LEU A 127 7.07 -9.15 5.26
C LEU A 127 6.56 -7.70 5.35
N ILE A 128 7.30 -6.72 4.83
CA ILE A 128 6.87 -5.32 4.81
C ILE A 128 5.54 -5.17 4.07
N ALA A 129 5.42 -5.79 2.89
CA ALA A 129 4.19 -5.75 2.10
C ALA A 129 3.01 -6.37 2.85
N ASN A 130 3.20 -7.54 3.46
CA ASN A 130 2.17 -8.24 4.25
C ASN A 130 1.72 -7.43 5.46
N VAL A 131 2.65 -6.80 6.19
CA VAL A 131 2.32 -5.92 7.33
C VAL A 131 1.49 -4.73 6.87
N CYS A 132 1.85 -4.11 5.73
CA CYS A 132 1.09 -2.98 5.19
C CYS A 132 -0.30 -3.40 4.70
N LEU A 133 -0.42 -4.54 4.01
CA LEU A 133 -1.71 -5.08 3.57
C LEU A 133 -2.60 -5.43 4.77
N LEU A 134 -2.03 -6.03 5.82
CA LEU A 134 -2.74 -6.29 7.07
C LEU A 134 -3.22 -4.99 7.73
N ALA A 135 -2.37 -3.96 7.79
CA ALA A 135 -2.76 -2.65 8.32
C ALA A 135 -3.93 -2.05 7.52
N CYS A 136 -3.90 -2.11 6.18
CA CYS A 136 -5.00 -1.67 5.33
C CYS A 136 -6.29 -2.47 5.60
N ALA A 137 -6.20 -3.79 5.71
CA ALA A 137 -7.35 -4.65 6.00
C ALA A 137 -7.99 -4.31 7.36
N VAL A 138 -7.17 -4.11 8.40
CA VAL A 138 -7.64 -3.72 9.74
C VAL A 138 -8.32 -2.35 9.70
N LEU A 139 -7.72 -1.35 9.03
CA LEU A 139 -8.30 -0.01 8.91
C LEU A 139 -9.66 -0.04 8.19
N LEU A 140 -9.78 -0.81 7.11
CA LEU A 140 -11.03 -0.98 6.36
C LEU A 140 -12.09 -1.74 7.18
N ALA A 141 -11.70 -2.80 7.89
CA ALA A 141 -12.60 -3.56 8.76
C ALA A 141 -13.15 -2.71 9.92
N LEU A 142 -12.27 -1.99 10.63
CA LEU A 142 -12.67 -1.07 11.70
C LEU A 142 -13.61 0.02 11.20
N ARG A 143 -13.41 0.50 9.97
CA ARG A 143 -14.29 1.47 9.34
C ARG A 143 -15.69 0.90 9.08
N LEU A 144 -15.79 -0.31 8.54
CA LEU A 144 -17.07 -0.98 8.30
C LEU A 144 -17.83 -1.23 9.61
N LEU A 145 -17.12 -1.67 10.66
CA LEU A 145 -17.71 -1.90 11.98
C LEU A 145 -18.27 -0.60 12.58
N ARG A 146 -17.47 0.48 12.61
CA ARG A 146 -17.91 1.79 13.14
C ARG A 146 -19.04 2.42 12.34
N ARG A 147 -19.16 2.09 11.05
CA ARG A 147 -20.27 2.55 10.22
C ARG A 147 -21.58 1.87 10.61
N ASN A 148 -21.54 0.56 10.86
CA ASN A 148 -22.70 -0.22 11.26
C ASN A 148 -23.26 0.24 12.61
N GLU A 149 -22.40 0.59 13.57
CA GLU A 149 -22.81 1.13 14.88
C GLU A 149 -23.57 2.46 14.75
N ARG A 150 -23.17 3.34 13.82
CA ARG A 150 -23.84 4.63 13.58
C ARG A 150 -25.19 4.48 12.90
N GLU A 151 -25.35 3.48 12.04
CA GLU A 151 -26.62 3.20 11.36
C GLU A 151 -27.59 2.45 12.29
N GLY A 152 -27.09 1.64 13.24
CA GLY A 152 -27.91 0.92 14.24
C GLY A 152 -28.36 1.75 15.46
N GLY A 153 -27.65 2.84 15.81
CA GLY A 153 -27.99 3.69 16.97
C GLY A 153 -28.91 4.89 16.68
N GLY A 154 -29.27 5.13 15.42
CA GLY A 154 -30.08 6.28 15.00
C GLY A 154 -31.54 5.97 14.64
N GLY A 155 -32.01 4.76 14.97
CA GLY A 155 -33.37 4.29 14.72
C GLY A 155 -34.04 3.75 15.97
N ALA A 156 -34.32 4.64 16.92
CA ALA A 156 -35.26 4.41 18.02
C ALA A 156 -35.96 5.75 18.34
#